data_AF-A0A2A2WGD8-F1
#
_entry.id   AF-A0A2A2WGD8-F1
#
_cell.length_a   1.000
_cell.length_b   1.000
_cell.length_c   1.000
_cell.angle_alpha   90.00
_cell.angle_beta   90.00
_cell.angle_gamma   90.00
#
_symmetry.space_group_name_H-M   'P 1'
#
loop_
_entity.id
_entity.type
_entity.pdbx_description
1 polymer ?
#
loop_
_entity_poly.entity_id
_entity_poly.type
_entity_poly.pdbx_seq_one_letter_code
_entity_poly.pdbx_strand_id
1 'polypeptide(L)' 'MAELPTKFHPDAQLEALAAHDHYAEKSGILGQAFETELSKALEAIKANPEMWARYLFGTQRYLMHRFPFVII' A
#
# COMPACT_ATOMS: atom_id res chain seq x y z
N MET A 1 -7.27 3.00 -21.29
CA MET A 1 -7.03 2.00 -20.23
C MET A 1 -8.04 2.28 -19.13
N ALA A 2 -8.83 1.28 -18.75
CA ALA A 2 -9.86 1.48 -17.73
C ALA A 2 -9.17 1.73 -16.38
N GLU A 3 -9.32 2.93 -15.83
CA GLU A 3 -8.97 3.20 -14.44
C GLU A 3 -9.90 2.39 -13.56
N LEU A 4 -9.44 1.24 -13.06
CA LEU A 4 -10.18 0.49 -12.06
C LEU A 4 -10.27 1.38 -10.82
N PRO A 5 -11.48 1.73 -10.32
CA PRO A 5 -11.60 2.50 -9.11
C PRO A 5 -10.98 1.67 -7.99
N THR A 6 -9.80 2.09 -7.55
CA THR A 6 -9.08 1.44 -6.45
C THR A 6 -9.82 1.79 -5.19
N LYS A 7 -10.67 0.87 -4.74
CA LYS A 7 -11.41 1.00 -3.49
C LYS A 7 -10.60 0.33 -2.39
N PHE A 8 -10.30 1.10 -1.35
CA PHE A 8 -9.73 0.54 -0.13
C PHE A 8 -10.83 -0.04 0.75
N HIS A 9 -10.53 -1.14 1.42
CA HIS A 9 -11.29 -1.52 2.60
C HIS A 9 -11.12 -0.41 3.66
N PRO A 10 -12.19 0.01 4.37
CA PRO A 10 -12.10 1.07 5.38
C PRO A 10 -10.99 0.82 6.41
N ASP A 11 -10.86 -0.41 6.88
CA ASP A 11 -9.82 -0.78 7.86
C ASP A 11 -8.41 -0.65 7.27
N ALA A 12 -8.22 -1.01 6.00
CA ALA A 12 -6.92 -0.84 5.34
C ALA A 12 -6.55 0.64 5.17
N GLN A 13 -7.55 1.52 4.93
CA GLN A 13 -7.32 2.96 4.90
C GLN A 13 -6.93 3.49 6.29
N LEU A 14 -7.58 3.03 7.36
CA LEU A 14 -7.23 3.40 8.73
C LEU A 14 -5.83 2.92 9.11
N GLU A 15 -5.46 1.69 8.73
CA GLU A 15 -4.12 1.16 8.95
C GLU A 15 -3.05 1.98 8.23
N ALA A 16 -3.29 2.37 6.97
CA ALA A 16 -2.36 3.20 6.20
C ALA A 16 -2.17 4.59 6.84
N LEU A 17 -3.26 5.21 7.32
CA LEU A 17 -3.19 6.49 8.03
C LEU A 17 -2.43 6.36 9.35
N ALA A 18 -2.74 5.34 10.15
CA ALA A 18 -2.05 5.11 11.42
C ALA A 18 -0.55 4.83 11.21
N ALA A 19 -0.18 4.10 10.16
CA ALA A 19 1.21 3.87 9.80
C ALA A 19 1.92 5.17 9.38
N HIS A 20 1.29 5.99 8.53
CA HIS A 20 1.81 7.30 8.16
C HIS A 20 2.08 8.15 9.41
N ASP A 21 1.09 8.28 10.30
CA ASP A 21 1.19 9.14 11.48
C ASP A 21 2.28 8.65 12.42
N HIS A 22 2.40 7.33 12.63
CA HIS A 22 3.48 6.74 13.42
C HIS A 22 4.88 7.10 12.89
N TYR A 23 5.06 7.12 11.57
CA TYR A 23 6.34 7.52 10.97
C TYR A 23 6.53 9.04 10.98
N ALA A 24 5.48 9.81 10.75
CA ALA A 24 5.50 11.28 10.76
C ALA A 24 5.84 11.83 12.16
N GLU A 25 5.33 11.22 13.22
CA GLU A 25 5.65 11.56 14.62
C GLU A 25 7.14 11.42 14.93
N LYS A 26 7.81 10.42 14.32
CA LYS A 26 9.26 10.24 14.46
C LYS A 26 10.05 11.21 13.60
N SER A 27 9.59 11.46 12.39
CA SER A 27 10.17 12.42 11.45
C SER A 27 9.21 12.68 10.29
N GLY A 28 8.94 13.95 9.99
CA GLY A 28 8.13 14.31 8.81
C GLY A 28 8.67 13.73 7.49
N ILE A 29 9.99 13.51 7.38
CA ILE A 29 10.61 12.87 6.22
C ILE A 29 10.21 11.39 6.12
N LEU A 30 10.07 10.68 7.24
CA LEU A 30 9.64 9.29 7.26
C LEU A 30 8.16 9.14 6.88
N GLY A 31 7.30 10.06 7.35
CA GLY A 31 5.89 10.12 6.92
C GLY A 31 5.76 10.30 5.40
N GLN A 32 6.45 11.29 4.84
CA GLN A 32 6.47 11.52 3.38
C GLN A 32 7.06 10.34 2.60
N ALA A 33 8.10 9.70 3.13
CA ALA A 33 8.68 8.51 2.54
C ALA A 33 7.66 7.34 2.49
N PHE A 34 6.88 7.16 3.55
CA PHE A 34 5.82 6.16 3.62
C PHE A 34 4.72 6.44 2.59
N GLU A 35 4.21 7.67 2.53
CA GLU A 35 3.19 8.06 1.55
C GLU A 35 3.66 7.87 0.09
N THR A 36 4.92 8.22 -0.19
CA THR A 36 5.55 8.04 -1.51
C THR A 36 5.64 6.56 -1.87
N GLU A 37 6.02 5.71 -0.92
CA GLU A 37 6.14 4.28 -1.14
C GLU A 37 4.78 3.60 -1.32
N LEU A 38 3.79 3.95 -0.51
CA LEU A 38 2.42 3.48 -0.66
C LEU A 38 1.88 3.85 -2.04
N SER A 39 2.05 5.10 -2.48
CA SER A 39 1.64 5.53 -3.82
C SER A 39 2.29 4.70 -4.92
N LYS A 40 3.61 4.43 -4.84
CA LYS A 40 4.31 3.58 -5.80
C LYS A 40 3.82 2.13 -5.80
N ALA A 41 3.55 1.58 -4.62
CA ALA A 41 3.01 0.23 -4.49
C ALA A 41 1.64 0.12 -5.18
N LEU A 42 0.77 1.10 -4.96
CA LEU A 42 -0.56 1.14 -5.60
C LEU A 42 -0.47 1.28 -7.11
N GLU A 43 0.40 2.14 -7.63
CA GLU A 43 0.60 2.27 -9.07
C GLU A 43 1.15 0.97 -9.69
N ALA A 44 2.07 0.28 -9.02
CA ALA A 44 2.55 -1.02 -9.45
C ALA A 44 1.42 -2.07 -9.48
N ILE A 45 0.59 -2.11 -8.43
CA ILE A 45 -0.55 -3.03 -8.33
C ILE A 45 -1.57 -2.77 -9.44
N LYS A 46 -1.95 -1.50 -9.66
CA LYS A 46 -2.88 -1.12 -10.73
C LYS A 46 -2.35 -1.47 -12.12
N ALA A 47 -1.05 -1.29 -12.35
CA ALA A 47 -0.44 -1.56 -13.65
C ALA A 47 -0.49 -3.05 -14.01
N ASN A 48 -0.30 -3.95 -13.04
CA ASN A 48 -0.27 -5.39 -13.26
C ASN A 48 -0.91 -6.16 -12.08
N PRO A 49 -2.24 -6.15 -11.93
CA PRO A 49 -2.89 -6.74 -10.75
C PRO A 49 -2.62 -8.25 -10.64
N GLU A 50 -2.69 -8.99 -11.74
CA GLU A 50 -2.53 -10.46 -11.73
C GLU A 50 -1.07 -10.94 -11.58
N MET A 51 -0.08 -10.03 -11.61
CA MET A 51 1.34 -10.39 -11.56
C MET A 51 1.82 -10.77 -10.17
N TRP A 52 1.14 -10.30 -9.13
CA TRP A 52 1.59 -10.46 -7.75
C TRP A 52 1.30 -11.85 -7.20
N ALA A 53 2.12 -12.28 -6.24
CA ALA A 53 2.03 -13.61 -5.65
C ALA A 53 0.64 -13.82 -5.04
N ARG A 54 0.01 -14.95 -5.38
CA ARG A 54 -1.25 -15.35 -4.76
C ARG A 54 -1.09 -15.50 -3.25
N TYR A 55 -2.15 -15.16 -2.55
CA TYR A 55 -2.25 -15.23 -1.11
C TYR A 55 -3.58 -15.88 -0.70
N LEU A 56 -3.91 -15.82 0.60
CA LEU A 56 -5.04 -16.53 1.19
C LEU A 56 -6.37 -16.12 0.54
N PHE A 57 -7.32 -17.07 0.48
CA PHE A 57 -8.68 -16.82 0.04
C PHE A 57 -8.81 -16.17 -1.36
N GLY A 58 -7.83 -16.43 -2.25
CA GLY A 58 -7.84 -15.90 -3.61
C GLY A 58 -7.37 -14.44 -3.72
N THR A 59 -6.81 -13.88 -2.64
CA THR A 59 -6.15 -12.55 -2.67
C THR A 59 -4.76 -12.64 -3.31
N GLN A 60 -4.15 -11.48 -3.54
CA GLN A 60 -2.75 -11.37 -3.95
C GLN A 60 -2.02 -10.49 -2.95
N ARG A 61 -0.71 -10.62 -2.87
CA ARG A 61 0.09 -9.82 -1.93
C ARG A 61 1.19 -9.05 -2.62
N TYR A 62 1.35 -7.79 -2.21
CA TYR A 62 2.46 -6.94 -2.58
C TYR A 62 3.26 -6.57 -1.34
N LEU A 63 4.56 -6.88 -1.35
CA LEU A 63 5.47 -6.50 -0.28
C LEU A 63 6.01 -5.10 -0.55
N MET A 64 5.87 -4.19 0.40
CA MET A 64 6.58 -2.91 0.36
C MET A 64 8.09 -3.15 0.48
N HIS A 65 8.88 -2.27 -0.13
CA HIS A 65 10.32 -2.45 -0.28
C HIS A 65 11.13 -1.85 0.88
N ARG A 66 10.66 -0.74 1.46
CA ARG A 66 11.36 0.05 2.47
C ARG A 66 10.57 0.14 3.78
N PHE A 67 9.28 -0.18 3.79
CA PHE A 67 8.51 -0.36 5.03
C PHE A 67 8.04 -1.81 5.19
N PRO A 68 7.92 -2.30 6.44
CA PRO A 68 7.55 -3.68 6.73
C PRO A 68 6.03 -3.91 6.61
N PHE A 69 5.45 -3.55 5.47
CA PHE A 69 4.02 -3.70 5.19
C PHE A 69 3.77 -4.60 3.99
N VAL A 70 2.60 -5.24 4.00
CA VAL A 70 2.10 -6.05 2.91
C VAL A 70 0.72 -5.50 2.54
N ILE A 71 0.51 -5.24 1.25
CA ILE A 71 -0.81 -4.89 0.72
C ILE A 71 -1.46 -6.18 0.22
N ILE A 72 -2.71 -6.41 0.64
CA ILE A 72 -3.53 -7.58 0.32
C ILE A 72 -4.79 -7.14 -0.44
#